data_AF-B0Y8J8-F1
#
_entry.id   AF-B0Y8J8-F1
#
_cell.length_a   1.000
_cell.length_b   1.000
_cell.length_c   1.000
_cell.angle_alpha   90.00
_cell.angle_beta   90.00
_cell.angle_gamma   90.00
#
_symmetry.space_group_name_H-M   'P 1'
#
loop_
_entity.id
_entity.type
_entity.pdbx_description
1 polymer ?
#
loop_
_entity_poly.entity_id
_entity_poly.type
_entity_poly.pdbx_seq_one_letter_code
_entity_poly.pdbx_strand_id
1 'polypeptide(L)'
;MATPGLLYVTMQPRPSLPAAQFHDWYNTEHGPLRLRLPFITNGFRYRAADGLEPEWVALYDITDMVELTRETYLALRGDGIKTPREKATMAQIAVDRRLYDLLDDQKAPDYRPLEDETDAASAGSVLIAVSVVVPADQEDELNRWYREEHFGMLSRVPGWRRSRRFVTAAIDPNAPREFLSLYEYAAKNGLEGPEHNAAKNTPWSKRISEIAISKKRRVYEWAYTFGPAPRELASLASKDVVGPWHSNDNRTRTYPSPTRPAVESYVTTKDGVSLPYRLEGSTDPTAPVIVLSNSILVDWSIWGRVLWMPSYPTPKTKTTGSYATSHAAAAATAVRHPSPSTSWPRTSSRCWTRSASRRRRSSGSASAA
;
A
#
# COMPACT_ATOMS: atom_id res chain seq x y z
N MET A 1 -15.24 16.19 -16.12
CA MET A 1 -14.09 16.28 -15.19
C MET A 1 -14.00 14.96 -14.47
N ALA A 2 -12.81 14.50 -14.09
CA ALA A 2 -12.67 13.27 -13.31
C ALA A 2 -13.38 13.41 -11.97
N THR A 3 -14.11 12.37 -11.54
CA THR A 3 -14.78 12.35 -10.24
C THR A 3 -13.98 11.47 -9.29
N PRO A 4 -13.14 12.04 -8.41
CA PRO A 4 -12.40 11.24 -7.44
C PRO A 4 -13.36 10.62 -6.42
N GLY A 5 -12.96 9.49 -5.85
CA GLY A 5 -13.80 8.78 -4.90
C GLY A 5 -13.09 7.67 -4.17
N LEU A 6 -13.89 6.78 -3.58
CA LEU A 6 -13.46 5.73 -2.69
C LEU A 6 -14.17 4.42 -3.01
N LEU A 7 -13.38 3.35 -3.14
CA LEU A 7 -13.87 1.99 -3.02
C LEU A 7 -13.70 1.55 -1.56
N TYR A 8 -14.82 1.42 -0.84
CA TYR A 8 -14.89 1.04 0.56
C TYR A 8 -15.37 -0.40 0.67
N VAL A 9 -14.54 -1.30 1.22
CA VAL A 9 -14.83 -2.74 1.25
C VAL A 9 -14.70 -3.27 2.66
N THR A 10 -15.80 -3.72 3.25
CA THR A 10 -15.76 -4.40 4.55
C THR A 10 -15.76 -5.91 4.36
N MET A 11 -15.05 -6.61 5.23
CA MET A 11 -14.83 -8.05 5.13
C MET A 11 -14.88 -8.69 6.51
N GLN A 12 -15.69 -9.75 6.63
CA GLN A 12 -15.69 -10.65 7.77
C GLN A 12 -15.29 -12.05 7.31
N PRO A 13 -14.02 -12.45 7.53
CA PRO A 13 -13.60 -13.83 7.34
C PRO A 13 -14.41 -14.78 8.24
N ARG A 14 -14.81 -15.93 7.70
CA ARG A 14 -15.39 -17.01 8.52
C ARG A 14 -14.32 -17.61 9.43
N PRO A 15 -14.69 -18.17 10.61
CA PRO A 15 -13.74 -18.85 11.49
C PRO A 15 -12.96 -20.01 10.83
N SER A 16 -13.51 -20.59 9.75
CA SER A 16 -12.85 -21.67 9.01
C SER A 16 -11.68 -21.21 8.13
N LEU A 17 -11.57 -19.91 7.84
CA LEU A 17 -10.50 -19.36 7.02
C LEU A 17 -9.34 -18.92 7.93
N PRO A 18 -8.18 -19.59 7.90
CA PRO A 18 -7.05 -19.20 8.73
C PRO A 18 -6.60 -17.77 8.44
N ALA A 19 -6.28 -17.01 9.50
CA ALA A 19 -5.87 -15.61 9.36
C ALA A 19 -4.67 -15.45 8.42
N ALA A 20 -3.65 -16.30 8.54
CA ALA A 20 -2.47 -16.27 7.67
C ALA A 20 -2.84 -16.48 6.19
N GLN A 21 -3.79 -17.39 5.89
CA GLN A 21 -4.27 -17.63 4.53
C GLN A 21 -5.04 -16.42 3.98
N PHE A 22 -5.85 -15.77 4.81
CA PHE A 22 -6.54 -14.52 4.46
C PHE A 22 -5.55 -13.38 4.18
N HIS A 23 -4.52 -13.22 5.02
CA HIS A 23 -3.51 -12.18 4.83
C HIS A 23 -2.64 -12.42 3.60
N ASP A 24 -2.13 -13.65 3.40
CA ASP A 24 -1.37 -14.02 2.20
C ASP A 24 -2.17 -13.71 0.93
N TRP A 25 -3.42 -14.20 0.84
CA TRP A 25 -4.28 -13.95 -0.31
C TRP A 25 -4.47 -12.45 -0.57
N TYR A 26 -4.77 -11.68 0.48
CA TYR A 26 -5.02 -10.25 0.32
C TYR A 26 -3.78 -9.50 -0.13
N ASN A 27 -2.64 -9.80 0.49
CA ASN A 27 -1.39 -9.05 0.35
C ASN A 27 -0.59 -9.46 -0.90
N THR A 28 -0.81 -10.66 -1.45
CA THR A 28 -0.03 -11.19 -2.58
C THR A 28 -0.81 -11.25 -3.90
N GLU A 29 -2.15 -11.32 -3.85
CA GLU A 29 -3.00 -11.42 -5.04
C GLU A 29 -4.06 -10.31 -5.08
N HIS A 30 -4.97 -10.28 -4.10
CA HIS A 30 -6.19 -9.48 -4.21
C HIS A 30 -5.92 -7.97 -4.26
N GLY A 31 -5.13 -7.46 -3.30
CA GLY A 31 -4.76 -6.06 -3.19
C GLY A 31 -3.85 -5.62 -4.34
N PRO A 32 -2.68 -6.27 -4.55
CA PRO A 32 -1.74 -5.88 -5.59
C PRO A 32 -2.34 -5.81 -7.00
N LEU A 33 -3.25 -6.72 -7.37
CA LEU A 33 -3.92 -6.68 -8.67
C LEU A 33 -4.71 -5.38 -8.90
N ARG A 34 -5.31 -4.81 -7.84
CA ARG A 34 -6.04 -3.54 -7.91
C ARG A 34 -5.09 -2.36 -8.07
N LEU A 35 -4.01 -2.33 -7.29
CA LEU A 35 -3.05 -1.21 -7.31
C LEU A 35 -2.15 -1.19 -8.56
N ARG A 36 -2.24 -2.21 -9.40
CA ARG A 36 -1.65 -2.20 -10.76
C ARG A 36 -2.50 -1.42 -11.76
N LEU A 37 -3.74 -1.07 -11.41
CA LEU A 37 -4.60 -0.20 -12.21
C LEU A 37 -4.23 1.27 -11.92
N PRO A 38 -3.99 2.10 -12.95
CA PRO A 38 -3.44 3.45 -12.76
C PRO A 38 -4.38 4.42 -12.04
N PHE A 39 -5.68 4.11 -11.99
CA PHE A 39 -6.70 4.92 -11.32
C PHE A 39 -6.95 4.49 -9.86
N ILE A 40 -6.24 3.48 -9.35
CA ILE A 40 -6.25 3.06 -7.95
C ILE A 40 -4.90 3.41 -7.35
N THR A 41 -4.86 4.48 -6.56
CA THR A 41 -3.59 5.11 -6.15
C THR A 41 -2.97 4.50 -4.91
N ASN A 42 -3.80 3.96 -4.01
CA ASN A 42 -3.38 3.40 -2.74
C ASN A 42 -4.30 2.26 -2.30
N GLY A 43 -3.87 1.55 -1.26
CA GLY A 43 -4.57 0.40 -0.70
C GLY A 43 -4.25 0.26 0.77
N PHE A 44 -5.27 0.45 1.60
CA PHE A 44 -5.13 0.40 3.05
C PHE A 44 -5.99 -0.71 3.62
N ARG A 45 -5.46 -1.44 4.60
CA ARG A 45 -6.23 -2.38 5.44
C ARG A 45 -6.26 -1.84 6.85
N TYR A 46 -7.45 -1.82 7.41
CA TYR A 46 -7.67 -1.53 8.82
C TYR A 46 -8.42 -2.69 9.48
N ARG A 47 -8.13 -2.90 10.75
CA ARG A 47 -8.79 -3.88 11.61
C ARG A 47 -9.69 -3.16 12.60
N ALA A 48 -10.87 -3.72 12.88
CA ALA A 48 -11.82 -3.18 13.83
C ALA A 48 -11.18 -3.08 15.22
N ALA A 49 -11.27 -1.89 15.81
CA ALA A 49 -10.83 -1.58 17.16
C ALA A 49 -12.03 -1.36 18.11
N ASP A 50 -13.25 -1.48 17.59
CA ASP A 50 -14.51 -1.34 18.34
C ASP A 50 -15.11 -2.68 18.79
N GLY A 51 -14.46 -3.80 18.47
CA GLY A 51 -14.97 -5.14 18.80
C GLY A 51 -16.19 -5.56 17.99
N LEU A 52 -16.51 -4.87 16.88
CA LEU A 52 -17.67 -5.15 16.04
C LEU A 52 -17.28 -5.80 14.71
N GLU A 53 -18.24 -6.54 14.13
CA GLU A 53 -18.14 -7.04 12.76
C GLU A 53 -18.72 -6.04 11.73
N PRO A 54 -18.24 -6.04 10.48
CA PRO A 54 -17.08 -6.78 9.98
C PRO A 54 -15.77 -6.31 10.60
N GLU A 55 -14.86 -7.25 10.82
CA GLU A 55 -13.55 -7.04 11.47
C GLU A 55 -12.58 -6.27 10.57
N TRP A 56 -12.69 -6.39 9.25
CA TRP A 56 -11.74 -5.76 8.33
C TRP A 56 -12.44 -4.74 7.44
N VAL A 57 -11.73 -3.64 7.16
CA VAL A 57 -12.08 -2.72 6.09
C VAL A 57 -10.86 -2.45 5.22
N ALA A 58 -11.07 -2.43 3.91
CA ALA A 58 -10.10 -1.99 2.94
C ALA A 58 -10.59 -0.74 2.21
N LEU A 59 -9.69 0.22 2.08
CA LEU A 59 -9.93 1.51 1.43
C LEU A 59 -9.00 1.65 0.23
N TYR A 60 -9.56 2.12 -0.88
CA TYR A 60 -8.83 2.39 -2.11
C TYR A 60 -9.26 3.75 -2.67
N ASP A 61 -8.34 4.69 -2.76
CA ASP A 61 -8.61 5.99 -3.38
C ASP A 61 -8.59 5.86 -4.91
N ILE A 62 -9.67 6.34 -5.52
CA ILE A 62 -9.93 6.24 -6.96
C ILE A 62 -9.83 7.62 -7.58
N THR A 63 -9.04 7.77 -8.63
CA THR A 63 -8.83 9.08 -9.29
C THR A 63 -10.02 9.52 -10.13
N ASP A 64 -10.72 8.56 -10.75
CA ASP A 64 -11.95 8.79 -11.50
C ASP A 64 -12.89 7.58 -11.34
N MET A 65 -14.02 7.79 -10.69
CA MET A 65 -14.95 6.73 -10.33
C MET A 65 -15.54 6.01 -11.56
N VAL A 66 -15.64 6.68 -12.72
CA VAL A 66 -16.12 6.04 -13.95
C VAL A 66 -15.23 4.86 -14.39
N GLU A 67 -13.96 4.83 -14.01
CA GLU A 67 -13.04 3.73 -14.32
C GLU A 67 -13.49 2.39 -13.70
N LEU A 68 -14.24 2.44 -12.59
CA LEU A 68 -14.80 1.23 -11.95
C LEU A 68 -15.95 0.58 -12.76
N THR A 69 -16.39 1.22 -13.85
CA THR A 69 -17.38 0.68 -14.80
C THR A 69 -16.74 0.14 -16.07
N ARG A 70 -15.43 0.33 -16.26
CA ARG A 70 -14.70 -0.04 -17.47
C ARG A 70 -14.19 -1.47 -17.38
N GLU A 71 -14.01 -2.10 -18.53
CA GLU A 71 -13.53 -3.49 -18.63
C GLU A 71 -12.18 -3.68 -17.92
N THR A 72 -11.31 -2.68 -17.92
CA THR A 72 -10.03 -2.67 -17.20
C THR A 72 -10.18 -3.01 -15.71
N TYR A 73 -11.25 -2.53 -15.05
CA TYR A 73 -11.58 -2.89 -13.68
C TYR A 73 -12.47 -4.14 -13.59
N LEU A 74 -13.48 -4.24 -14.46
CA LEU A 74 -14.46 -5.34 -14.41
C LEU A 74 -13.81 -6.71 -14.65
N ALA A 75 -12.77 -6.77 -15.50
CA ALA A 75 -12.00 -7.98 -15.80
C ALA A 75 -11.36 -8.62 -14.56
N LEU A 76 -11.11 -7.87 -13.48
CA LEU A 76 -10.62 -8.42 -12.19
C LEU A 76 -11.56 -9.50 -11.61
N ARG A 77 -12.84 -9.48 -12.01
CA ARG A 77 -13.84 -10.46 -11.57
C ARG A 77 -13.97 -11.66 -12.51
N GLY A 78 -13.42 -11.57 -13.71
CA GLY A 78 -13.48 -12.62 -14.73
C GLY A 78 -12.42 -13.71 -14.54
N ASP A 79 -12.66 -14.86 -15.14
CA ASP A 79 -11.81 -16.06 -14.99
C ASP A 79 -10.39 -15.90 -15.55
N GLY A 80 -10.17 -14.93 -16.45
CA GLY A 80 -8.84 -14.58 -16.94
C GLY A 80 -7.91 -14.06 -15.84
N ILE A 81 -8.44 -13.38 -14.83
CA ILE A 81 -7.66 -12.81 -13.71
C ILE A 81 -7.93 -13.55 -12.39
N LYS A 82 -9.18 -13.94 -12.14
CA LYS A 82 -9.62 -14.52 -10.87
C LYS A 82 -9.16 -15.97 -10.74
N THR A 83 -8.12 -16.22 -9.93
CA THR A 83 -7.59 -17.58 -9.74
C THR A 83 -8.53 -18.47 -8.91
N PRO A 84 -8.34 -19.81 -8.94
CA PRO A 84 -9.04 -20.71 -8.03
C PRO A 84 -8.85 -20.37 -6.54
N ARG A 85 -7.67 -19.87 -6.16
CA ARG A 85 -7.38 -19.42 -4.78
C ARG A 85 -8.28 -18.26 -4.38
N GLU A 86 -8.32 -17.21 -5.20
CA GLU A 86 -9.18 -16.04 -4.99
C GLU A 86 -10.67 -16.41 -4.91
N LYS A 87 -11.14 -17.35 -5.74
CA LYS A 87 -12.53 -17.86 -5.67
C LYS A 87 -12.79 -18.59 -4.34
N ALA A 88 -11.91 -19.51 -3.96
CA ALA A 88 -12.07 -20.33 -2.75
C ALA A 88 -11.95 -19.50 -1.45
N THR A 89 -11.05 -18.52 -1.41
CA THR A 89 -10.89 -17.63 -0.27
C THR A 89 -12.08 -16.67 -0.15
N MET A 90 -12.51 -16.02 -1.24
CA MET A 90 -13.67 -15.11 -1.20
C MET A 90 -14.97 -15.81 -0.81
N ALA A 91 -15.16 -17.08 -1.18
CA ALA A 91 -16.34 -17.86 -0.77
C ALA A 91 -16.47 -18.02 0.76
N GLN A 92 -15.40 -17.76 1.50
CA GLN A 92 -15.34 -17.84 2.97
C GLN A 92 -15.35 -16.48 3.66
N ILE A 93 -15.65 -15.39 2.94
CA ILE A 93 -15.65 -14.03 3.48
C ILE A 93 -17.01 -13.40 3.21
N ALA A 94 -17.65 -12.86 4.24
CA ALA A 94 -18.78 -11.94 4.02
C ALA A 94 -18.19 -10.58 3.61
N VAL A 95 -18.50 -10.14 2.38
CA VAL A 95 -17.97 -8.91 1.79
C VAL A 95 -19.11 -7.95 1.52
N ASP A 96 -18.98 -6.71 1.99
CA ASP A 96 -19.82 -5.60 1.54
C ASP A 96 -18.94 -4.57 0.83
N ARG A 97 -19.37 -4.17 -0.38
CA ARG A 97 -18.63 -3.25 -1.25
C ARG A 97 -19.49 -2.02 -1.49
N ARG A 98 -18.95 -0.85 -1.19
CA ARG A 98 -19.58 0.44 -1.41
C ARG A 98 -18.69 1.36 -2.22
N LEU A 99 -19.31 2.16 -3.08
CA LEU A 99 -18.66 3.15 -3.93
C LEU A 99 -19.11 4.54 -3.51
N TYR A 100 -18.17 5.44 -3.32
CA TYR A 100 -18.48 6.80 -2.93
C TYR A 100 -17.72 7.83 -3.76
N ASP A 101 -18.41 8.90 -4.15
CA ASP A 101 -17.79 10.10 -4.74
C ASP A 101 -17.31 11.02 -3.61
N LEU A 102 -16.12 11.60 -3.77
CA LEU A 102 -15.53 12.53 -2.80
C LEU A 102 -16.26 13.87 -2.83
N LEU A 103 -16.64 14.37 -1.65
CA LEU A 103 -17.25 15.69 -1.46
C LEU A 103 -16.28 16.70 -0.86
N ASP A 104 -15.59 16.31 0.21
CA ASP A 104 -14.73 17.20 0.98
C ASP A 104 -13.47 16.45 1.45
N ASP A 105 -12.33 17.15 1.51
CA ASP A 105 -11.05 16.59 1.94
C ASP A 105 -10.21 17.66 2.65
N GLN A 106 -10.20 17.61 3.98
CA GLN A 106 -9.41 18.50 4.81
C GLN A 106 -8.24 17.74 5.43
N LYS A 107 -7.05 18.32 5.38
CA LYS A 107 -5.81 17.73 5.86
C LYS A 107 -5.15 18.62 6.91
N ALA A 108 -4.40 18.02 7.81
CA ALA A 108 -3.46 18.74 8.66
C ALA A 108 -2.42 19.49 7.80
N PRO A 109 -1.90 20.65 8.25
CA PRO A 109 -0.89 21.40 7.50
C PRO A 109 0.38 20.61 7.17
N ASP A 110 0.74 19.66 8.03
CA ASP A 110 1.89 18.77 7.91
C ASP A 110 1.49 17.34 7.47
N TYR A 111 0.30 17.18 6.87
CA TYR A 111 -0.18 15.88 6.42
C TYR A 111 0.77 15.25 5.41
N ARG A 112 1.08 13.99 5.64
CA ARG A 112 1.79 13.11 4.72
C ARG A 112 0.85 11.96 4.35
N PRO A 113 0.73 11.60 3.07
CA PRO A 113 -0.06 10.44 2.65
C PRO A 113 0.41 9.19 3.38
N LEU A 114 -0.54 8.34 3.77
CA LEU A 114 -0.25 7.15 4.57
C LEU A 114 0.56 6.10 3.78
N GLU A 115 0.46 6.12 2.46
CA GLU A 115 1.26 5.33 1.52
C GLU A 115 2.73 5.77 1.43
N ASP A 116 3.05 6.99 1.87
CA ASP A 116 4.42 7.51 1.95
C ASP A 116 5.03 7.31 3.35
N GLU A 117 4.24 6.86 4.32
CA GLU A 117 4.67 6.62 5.70
C GLU A 117 5.22 5.19 5.90
N THR A 118 6.15 5.06 6.84
CA THR A 118 6.63 3.72 7.24
C THR A 118 5.57 2.99 8.05
N ASP A 119 5.60 1.65 8.04
CA ASP A 119 4.73 0.82 8.88
C ASP A 119 4.88 1.16 10.36
N ALA A 120 6.10 1.43 10.83
CA ALA A 120 6.37 1.83 12.20
C ALA A 120 5.74 3.19 12.57
N ALA A 121 5.72 4.14 11.64
CA ALA A 121 5.06 5.44 11.85
C ALA A 121 3.53 5.33 11.78
N SER A 122 3.02 4.38 11.00
CA SER A 122 1.59 4.14 10.81
C SER A 122 0.95 3.29 11.93
N ALA A 123 1.75 2.47 12.62
CA ALA A 123 1.30 1.60 13.69
C ALA A 123 0.49 2.37 14.77
N GLY A 124 -0.68 1.84 15.11
CA GLY A 124 -1.61 2.46 16.07
C GLY A 124 -2.44 3.62 15.51
N SER A 125 -2.25 4.04 14.26
CA SER A 125 -3.09 5.07 13.65
C SER A 125 -4.56 4.64 13.61
N VAL A 126 -5.45 5.57 13.94
CA VAL A 126 -6.88 5.30 14.12
C VAL A 126 -7.67 5.88 12.96
N LEU A 127 -8.59 5.08 12.42
CA LEU A 127 -9.59 5.49 11.45
C LEU A 127 -10.98 5.41 12.12
N ILE A 128 -11.72 6.51 12.12
CA ILE A 128 -13.14 6.50 12.47
C ILE A 128 -13.95 6.67 11.19
N ALA A 129 -14.81 5.70 10.90
CA ALA A 129 -15.76 5.75 9.79
C ALA A 129 -17.17 6.01 10.33
N VAL A 130 -17.86 7.02 9.79
CA VAL A 130 -19.24 7.36 10.14
C VAL A 130 -20.09 7.38 8.88
N SER A 131 -21.01 6.42 8.76
CA SER A 131 -22.04 6.39 7.74
C SER A 131 -23.32 7.02 8.28
N VAL A 132 -23.96 7.89 7.49
CA VAL A 132 -25.21 8.55 7.84
C VAL A 132 -26.16 8.54 6.64
N VAL A 133 -27.42 8.23 6.90
CA VAL A 133 -28.53 8.45 5.96
C VAL A 133 -29.41 9.55 6.54
N VAL A 134 -29.74 10.56 5.73
CA VAL A 134 -30.67 11.65 6.07
C VAL A 134 -31.78 11.73 5.01
N PRO A 135 -32.94 12.34 5.31
CA PRO A 135 -33.91 12.70 4.30
C PRO A 135 -33.29 13.60 3.22
N ALA A 136 -33.77 13.49 1.97
CA ALA A 136 -33.18 14.21 0.84
C ALA A 136 -33.24 15.74 0.99
N ASP A 137 -34.29 16.26 1.62
CA ASP A 137 -34.48 17.68 1.94
C ASP A 137 -33.58 18.19 3.08
N GLN A 138 -32.87 17.28 3.75
CA GLN A 138 -31.95 17.58 4.86
C GLN A 138 -30.46 17.44 4.48
N GLU A 139 -30.15 17.03 3.26
CA GLU A 139 -28.76 16.85 2.81
C GLU A 139 -27.96 18.15 2.85
N ASP A 140 -28.58 19.27 2.46
CA ASP A 140 -27.91 20.58 2.49
C ASP A 140 -27.59 21.04 3.91
N GLU A 141 -28.47 20.75 4.88
CA GLU A 141 -28.21 21.03 6.29
C GLU A 141 -27.04 20.19 6.81
N LEU A 142 -26.99 18.89 6.45
CA LEU A 142 -25.85 18.02 6.76
C LEU A 142 -24.55 18.54 6.14
N ASN A 143 -24.59 18.91 4.85
CA ASN A 143 -23.46 19.47 4.10
C ASN A 143 -22.91 20.75 4.74
N ARG A 144 -23.81 21.61 5.24
CA ARG A 144 -23.44 22.87 5.91
C ARG A 144 -22.82 22.62 7.27
N TRP A 145 -23.43 21.78 8.11
CA TRP A 145 -22.87 21.44 9.42
C TRP A 145 -21.45 20.91 9.32
N TYR A 146 -21.17 20.01 8.37
CA TYR A 146 -19.83 19.48 8.17
C TYR A 146 -18.81 20.57 7.84
N ARG A 147 -19.12 21.44 6.87
CA ARG A 147 -18.19 22.47 6.37
C ARG A 147 -18.03 23.65 7.32
N GLU A 148 -19.11 24.10 7.94
CA GLU A 148 -19.15 25.33 8.74
C GLU A 148 -18.75 25.08 10.21
N GLU A 149 -19.00 23.89 10.76
CA GLU A 149 -18.76 23.60 12.18
C GLU A 149 -17.88 22.37 12.40
N HIS A 150 -18.33 21.19 11.95
CA HIS A 150 -17.81 19.93 12.46
C HIS A 150 -16.35 19.68 12.12
N PHE A 151 -15.97 19.85 10.85
CA PHE A 151 -14.60 19.63 10.38
C PHE A 151 -13.62 20.62 11.01
N GLY A 152 -14.02 21.89 11.14
CA GLY A 152 -13.24 22.91 11.83
C GLY A 152 -12.98 22.55 13.30
N MET A 153 -13.97 22.00 14.00
CA MET A 153 -13.81 21.54 15.38
C MET A 153 -12.93 20.28 15.48
N LEU A 154 -13.15 19.28 14.63
CA LEU A 154 -12.36 18.04 14.63
C LEU A 154 -10.88 18.30 14.30
N SER A 155 -10.58 19.29 13.46
CA SER A 155 -9.20 19.66 13.13
C SER A 155 -8.37 20.14 14.32
N ARG A 156 -9.02 20.48 15.44
CA ARG A 156 -8.37 20.90 16.70
C ARG A 156 -8.08 19.74 17.63
N VAL A 157 -8.61 18.55 17.35
CA VAL A 157 -8.36 17.37 18.19
C VAL A 157 -6.89 16.98 18.05
N PRO A 158 -6.13 16.84 19.15
CA PRO A 158 -4.74 16.41 19.09
C PRO A 158 -4.57 15.13 18.28
N GLY A 159 -3.57 15.10 17.39
CA GLY A 159 -3.29 13.94 16.53
C GLY A 159 -4.21 13.79 15.32
N TRP A 160 -5.15 14.71 15.07
CA TRP A 160 -5.93 14.72 13.83
C TRP A 160 -5.03 14.86 12.59
N ARG A 161 -5.28 14.05 11.56
CA ARG A 161 -4.49 14.03 10.31
C ARG A 161 -5.32 14.44 9.09
N ARG A 162 -6.53 13.89 8.95
CA ARG A 162 -7.38 14.13 7.78
C ARG A 162 -8.85 13.89 8.11
N SER A 163 -9.73 14.62 7.43
CA SER A 163 -11.17 14.36 7.38
C SER A 163 -11.65 14.38 5.95
N ARG A 164 -12.30 13.30 5.54
CA ARG A 164 -12.89 13.17 4.21
C ARG A 164 -14.37 12.90 4.32
N ARG A 165 -15.12 13.45 3.38
CA ARG A 165 -16.55 13.21 3.25
C ARG A 165 -16.87 12.72 1.86
N PHE A 166 -17.77 11.77 1.79
CA PHE A 166 -18.20 11.13 0.56
C PHE A 166 -19.71 10.92 0.55
N VAL A 167 -20.25 10.69 -0.64
CA VAL A 167 -21.64 10.30 -0.86
C VAL A 167 -21.69 9.12 -1.82
N THR A 168 -22.72 8.27 -1.74
CA THR A 168 -22.92 7.15 -2.67
C THR A 168 -22.66 7.60 -4.11
N ALA A 169 -21.79 6.87 -4.80
CA ALA A 169 -21.27 7.28 -6.09
C ALA A 169 -22.37 7.32 -7.17
N ALA A 170 -22.30 8.31 -8.05
CA ALA A 170 -23.26 8.46 -9.16
C ALA A 170 -23.24 7.26 -10.12
N ILE A 171 -22.13 6.53 -10.19
CA ILE A 171 -21.97 5.31 -11.00
C ILE A 171 -22.71 4.09 -10.42
N ASP A 172 -23.26 4.20 -9.21
CA ASP A 172 -24.05 3.16 -8.56
C ASP A 172 -25.46 3.68 -8.19
N PRO A 173 -26.31 3.99 -9.20
CA PRO A 173 -27.59 4.66 -8.98
C PRO A 173 -28.62 3.81 -8.21
N ASN A 174 -28.36 2.50 -8.08
CA ASN A 174 -29.23 1.57 -7.36
C ASN A 174 -28.84 1.44 -5.88
N ALA A 175 -27.65 1.91 -5.49
CA ALA A 175 -27.24 1.87 -4.10
C ALA A 175 -28.01 2.92 -3.29
N PRO A 176 -28.40 2.61 -2.03
CA PRO A 176 -29.01 3.58 -1.14
C PRO A 176 -28.11 4.81 -0.99
N ARG A 177 -28.73 5.99 -1.03
CA ARG A 177 -28.01 7.25 -0.83
C ARG A 177 -27.57 7.36 0.63
N GLU A 178 -26.27 7.38 0.85
CA GLU A 178 -25.63 7.43 2.16
C GLU A 178 -24.41 8.35 2.09
N PHE A 179 -24.12 9.05 3.18
CA PHE A 179 -22.92 9.84 3.36
C PHE A 179 -21.93 9.09 4.25
N LEU A 180 -20.67 9.01 3.81
CA LEU A 180 -19.58 8.44 4.59
C LEU A 180 -18.61 9.55 4.98
N SER A 181 -18.25 9.62 6.26
CA SER A 181 -17.15 10.46 6.73
C SER A 181 -16.04 9.59 7.30
N LEU A 182 -14.81 9.85 6.88
CA LEU A 182 -13.61 9.18 7.37
C LEU A 182 -12.73 10.19 8.11
N TYR A 183 -12.35 9.86 9.34
CA TYR A 183 -11.49 10.66 10.19
C TYR A 183 -10.23 9.87 10.53
N GLU A 184 -9.08 10.40 10.14
CA GLU A 184 -7.77 9.78 10.34
C GLU A 184 -7.04 10.49 11.47
N TYR A 185 -6.53 9.72 12.44
CA TYR A 185 -5.78 10.19 13.61
C TYR A 185 -4.48 9.40 13.76
N ALA A 186 -3.43 10.07 14.22
CA ALA A 186 -2.19 9.43 14.63
C ALA A 186 -2.41 8.53 15.86
N ALA A 187 -1.47 7.61 16.14
CA ALA A 187 -1.56 6.70 17.29
C ALA A 187 -1.70 7.42 18.63
N LYS A 188 -0.91 8.49 18.84
CA LYS A 188 -1.10 9.41 19.96
C LYS A 188 -2.05 10.52 19.54
N ASN A 189 -3.27 10.47 20.05
CA ASN A 189 -4.33 11.41 19.70
C ASN A 189 -5.16 11.82 20.94
N GLY A 190 -6.03 12.81 20.74
CA GLY A 190 -6.96 13.33 21.74
C GLY A 190 -8.39 12.82 21.57
N LEU A 191 -8.58 11.63 20.97
CA LEU A 191 -9.90 11.03 20.90
C LEU A 191 -10.46 10.82 22.32
N GLU A 192 -11.72 11.20 22.48
CA GLU A 192 -12.46 11.21 23.77
C GLU A 192 -11.99 12.28 24.75
N GLY A 193 -11.02 13.12 24.35
CA GLY A 193 -10.61 14.32 25.07
C GLY A 193 -11.58 15.50 24.91
N PRO A 194 -11.26 16.65 25.53
CA PRO A 194 -12.12 17.84 25.55
C PRO A 194 -12.53 18.34 24.17
N GLU A 195 -11.60 18.42 23.23
CA GLU A 195 -11.84 18.91 21.86
C GLU A 195 -12.73 17.95 21.09
N HIS A 196 -12.50 16.63 21.20
CA HIS A 196 -13.34 15.63 20.54
C HIS A 196 -14.76 15.64 21.11
N ASN A 197 -14.89 15.75 22.44
CA ASN A 197 -16.18 15.84 23.09
C ASN A 197 -16.92 17.14 22.76
N ALA A 198 -16.22 18.27 22.65
CA ALA A 198 -16.82 19.53 22.20
C ALA A 198 -17.39 19.40 20.79
N ALA A 199 -16.63 18.80 19.86
CA ALA A 199 -17.07 18.59 18.47
C ALA A 199 -18.31 17.67 18.35
N LYS A 200 -18.49 16.74 19.28
CA LYS A 200 -19.64 15.80 19.30
C LYS A 200 -20.91 16.39 19.93
N ASN A 201 -20.78 17.40 20.79
CA ASN A 201 -21.85 17.80 21.72
C ASN A 201 -22.43 19.21 21.46
N THR A 202 -22.15 19.83 20.30
CA THR A 202 -22.74 21.12 19.94
C THR A 202 -24.27 21.00 19.73
N PRO A 203 -25.04 22.10 19.89
CA PRO A 203 -26.45 22.10 19.55
C PRO A 203 -26.73 21.66 18.10
N TRP A 204 -25.85 22.03 17.15
CA TRP A 204 -26.01 21.65 15.74
C TRP A 204 -25.74 20.16 15.52
N SER A 205 -24.70 19.59 16.15
CA SER A 205 -24.41 18.15 16.10
C SER A 205 -25.56 17.30 16.64
N LYS A 206 -26.25 17.78 17.67
CA LYS A 206 -27.47 17.13 18.22
C LYS A 206 -28.60 17.16 17.19
N ARG A 207 -28.88 18.32 16.59
CA ARG A 207 -29.88 18.45 15.52
C ARG A 207 -29.59 17.52 14.33
N ILE A 208 -28.33 17.45 13.89
CA ILE A 208 -27.92 16.52 12.81
C ILE A 208 -28.15 15.06 13.22
N SER A 209 -27.96 14.73 14.49
CA SER A 209 -28.22 13.37 14.97
C SER A 209 -29.73 13.06 15.07
N GLU A 210 -30.57 14.06 15.32
CA GLU A 210 -32.04 13.92 15.35
C GLU A 210 -32.65 13.73 13.96
N ILE A 211 -32.12 14.39 12.92
CA ILE A 211 -32.60 14.25 11.53
C ILE A 211 -32.07 12.98 10.83
N ALA A 212 -31.04 12.33 11.38
CA ALA A 212 -30.46 11.14 10.78
C ALA A 212 -31.44 9.96 10.85
N ILE A 213 -31.78 9.40 9.70
CA ILE A 213 -32.56 8.16 9.59
C ILE A 213 -31.75 6.98 10.15
N SER A 214 -30.46 6.95 9.82
CA SER A 214 -29.54 5.98 10.40
C SER A 214 -28.15 6.58 10.53
N LYS A 215 -27.42 6.11 11.54
CA LYS A 215 -26.04 6.51 11.80
C LYS A 215 -25.27 5.30 12.30
N LYS A 216 -24.19 4.94 11.61
CA LYS A 216 -23.27 3.87 12.00
C LYS A 216 -21.89 4.45 12.17
N ARG A 217 -21.31 4.26 13.36
CA ARG A 217 -19.91 4.61 13.65
C ARG A 217 -19.11 3.34 13.83
N ARG A 218 -17.95 3.28 13.17
CA ARG A 218 -16.96 2.21 13.32
C ARG A 218 -15.60 2.82 13.66
N VAL A 219 -14.83 2.12 14.49
CA VAL A 219 -13.45 2.48 14.82
C VAL A 219 -12.55 1.37 14.33
N TYR A 220 -11.51 1.75 13.61
CA TYR A 220 -10.51 0.84 13.10
C TYR A 220 -9.11 1.34 13.44
N GLU A 221 -8.18 0.41 13.54
CA GLU A 221 -6.75 0.67 13.62
C GLU A 221 -6.07 0.25 12.32
N TRP A 222 -5.08 1.02 11.87
CA TRP A 222 -4.29 0.69 10.71
C TRP A 222 -3.59 -0.65 10.91
N ALA A 223 -3.67 -1.52 9.89
CA ALA A 223 -3.04 -2.84 9.93
C ALA A 223 -1.96 -3.00 8.86
N TYR A 224 -2.22 -2.52 7.64
CA TYR A 224 -1.28 -2.68 6.53
C TYR A 224 -1.57 -1.73 5.38
N THR A 225 -0.52 -1.07 4.86
CA THR A 225 -0.57 -0.37 3.58
C THR A 225 0.09 -1.24 2.52
N PHE A 226 -0.68 -1.68 1.53
CA PHE A 226 -0.19 -2.56 0.46
C PHE A 226 0.02 -1.76 -0.83
N GLY A 227 0.94 -2.26 -1.66
CA GLY A 227 1.27 -1.70 -2.97
C GLY A 227 0.98 -2.68 -4.12
N PRO A 228 1.29 -2.30 -5.37
CA PRO A 228 1.19 -3.20 -6.54
C PRO A 228 2.18 -4.37 -6.51
N ALA A 229 3.16 -4.33 -5.60
CA ALA A 229 4.20 -5.32 -5.38
C ALA A 229 4.11 -5.87 -3.94
N PRO A 230 3.91 -7.19 -3.76
CA PRO A 230 3.91 -7.81 -2.45
C PRO A 230 5.24 -7.63 -1.69
N ARG A 231 5.17 -7.27 -0.41
CA ARG A 231 6.37 -6.91 0.39
C ARG A 231 6.47 -7.61 1.75
N GLU A 232 5.72 -8.69 1.96
CA GLU A 232 5.58 -9.33 3.27
C GLU A 232 5.72 -10.86 3.16
N LEU A 233 6.32 -11.48 4.20
CA LEU A 233 6.63 -12.92 4.26
C LEU A 233 6.05 -13.62 5.50
N ALA A 234 5.59 -12.89 6.50
CA ALA A 234 5.16 -13.43 7.80
C ALA A 234 4.03 -14.45 7.66
N SER A 235 3.02 -14.16 6.84
CA SER A 235 1.88 -15.02 6.55
C SER A 235 2.34 -16.35 5.94
N LEU A 236 3.30 -16.29 5.00
CA LEU A 236 3.86 -17.45 4.30
C LEU A 236 4.68 -18.39 5.19
N ALA A 237 5.08 -17.94 6.39
CA ALA A 237 5.74 -18.79 7.38
C ALA A 237 4.75 -19.69 8.13
N SER A 238 3.45 -19.38 8.09
CA SER A 238 2.45 -20.21 8.75
C SER A 238 2.22 -21.50 7.98
N LYS A 239 2.09 -22.61 8.73
CA LYS A 239 1.66 -23.91 8.20
C LYS A 239 0.23 -23.89 7.62
N ASP A 240 -0.55 -22.86 7.97
CA ASP A 240 -1.94 -22.74 7.56
C ASP A 240 -2.08 -22.13 6.15
N VAL A 241 -0.99 -21.62 5.57
CA VAL A 241 -1.01 -21.10 4.19
C VAL A 241 -0.73 -22.23 3.20
N VAL A 242 -1.70 -22.45 2.32
CA VAL A 242 -1.63 -23.43 1.23
C VAL A 242 -0.81 -22.86 0.07
N GLY A 243 0.15 -23.65 -0.40
CA GLY A 243 0.94 -23.33 -1.60
C GLY A 243 1.82 -24.51 -2.03
N PRO A 244 2.72 -24.30 -3.01
CA PRO A 244 2.98 -23.04 -3.72
C PRO A 244 1.78 -22.56 -4.55
N TRP A 245 1.74 -21.26 -4.84
CA TRP A 245 0.70 -20.65 -5.68
C TRP A 245 1.31 -19.73 -6.74
N HIS A 246 0.60 -19.53 -7.85
CA HIS A 246 0.94 -18.55 -8.87
C HIS A 246 -0.30 -17.86 -9.44
N SER A 247 -0.15 -16.61 -9.89
CA SER A 247 -1.16 -15.91 -10.69
C SER A 247 -1.33 -16.58 -12.06
N ASN A 248 -2.47 -16.36 -12.72
CA ASN A 248 -2.75 -16.93 -14.05
C ASN A 248 -1.67 -16.57 -15.10
N ASP A 249 -1.13 -15.34 -15.00
CA ASP A 249 -0.06 -14.85 -15.88
C ASP A 249 1.36 -15.30 -15.46
N ASN A 250 1.47 -16.08 -14.37
CA ASN A 250 2.72 -16.54 -13.77
C ASN A 250 3.69 -15.44 -13.29
N ARG A 251 3.23 -14.18 -13.21
CA ARG A 251 4.09 -13.05 -12.83
C ARG A 251 4.17 -12.82 -11.33
N THR A 252 3.27 -13.39 -10.54
CA THR A 252 3.38 -13.44 -9.08
C THR A 252 3.31 -14.89 -8.62
N ARG A 253 4.20 -15.29 -7.72
CA ARG A 253 4.22 -16.62 -7.10
C ARG A 253 4.51 -16.52 -5.61
N THR A 254 3.93 -17.41 -4.83
CA THR A 254 4.21 -17.53 -3.40
C THR A 254 4.70 -18.94 -3.06
N TYR A 255 5.66 -19.00 -2.16
CA TYR A 255 6.30 -20.22 -1.68
C TYR A 255 6.17 -20.26 -0.15
N PRO A 256 5.05 -20.75 0.40
CA PRO A 256 4.90 -20.93 1.84
C PRO A 256 5.95 -21.89 2.39
N SER A 257 6.57 -21.54 3.50
CA SER A 257 7.56 -22.37 4.18
C SER A 257 7.81 -21.82 5.58
N PRO A 258 7.81 -22.66 6.63
CA PRO A 258 8.10 -22.20 7.99
C PRO A 258 9.50 -21.61 8.19
N THR A 259 10.45 -21.93 7.31
CA THR A 259 11.85 -21.53 7.45
C THR A 259 12.38 -20.71 6.29
N ARG A 260 11.79 -20.85 5.10
CA ARG A 260 12.26 -20.19 3.87
C ARG A 260 11.10 -19.72 3.00
N PRO A 261 10.18 -18.89 3.53
CA PRO A 261 9.10 -18.37 2.73
C PRO A 261 9.65 -17.42 1.67
N ALA A 262 8.97 -17.34 0.53
CA ALA A 262 9.35 -16.40 -0.52
C ALA A 262 8.16 -15.95 -1.36
N VAL A 263 8.33 -14.77 -1.95
CA VAL A 263 7.44 -14.24 -2.99
C VAL A 263 8.28 -13.89 -4.22
N GLU A 264 7.84 -14.33 -5.39
CA GLU A 264 8.32 -13.81 -6.66
C GLU A 264 7.26 -12.89 -7.23
N SER A 265 7.63 -11.68 -7.61
CA SER A 265 6.72 -10.75 -8.29
C SER A 265 7.49 -9.74 -9.12
N TYR A 266 6.89 -8.59 -9.42
CA TYR A 266 7.53 -7.52 -10.16
C TYR A 266 7.13 -6.14 -9.65
N VAL A 267 7.99 -5.18 -9.88
CA VAL A 267 7.68 -3.74 -9.80
C VAL A 267 7.61 -3.18 -11.22
N THR A 268 6.75 -2.19 -11.43
CA THR A 268 6.71 -1.42 -12.68
C THR A 268 7.26 -0.03 -12.41
N THR A 269 8.30 0.33 -13.14
CA THR A 269 8.94 1.65 -13.09
C THR A 269 8.06 2.71 -13.76
N LYS A 270 8.36 3.99 -13.52
CA LYS A 270 7.55 5.12 -14.07
C LYS A 270 7.55 5.17 -15.60
N ASP A 271 8.59 4.67 -16.24
CA ASP A 271 8.74 4.52 -17.69
C ASP A 271 8.17 3.18 -18.22
N GLY A 272 7.53 2.39 -17.36
CA GLY A 272 6.79 1.19 -17.75
C GLY A 272 7.61 -0.11 -17.78
N VAL A 273 8.90 -0.07 -17.42
CA VAL A 273 9.73 -1.27 -17.35
C VAL A 273 9.30 -2.14 -16.16
N SER A 274 9.01 -3.41 -16.43
CA SER A 274 8.75 -4.40 -15.39
C SER A 274 10.05 -5.05 -14.93
N LEU A 275 10.36 -4.91 -13.64
CA LEU A 275 11.53 -5.51 -13.01
C LEU A 275 11.06 -6.67 -12.11
N PRO A 276 11.40 -7.93 -12.45
CA PRO A 276 11.08 -9.06 -11.58
C PRO A 276 11.96 -9.02 -10.33
N TYR A 277 11.41 -9.49 -9.22
CA TYR A 277 12.15 -9.66 -7.97
C TYR A 277 11.72 -10.94 -7.25
N ARG A 278 12.59 -11.39 -6.35
CA ARG A 278 12.30 -12.40 -5.34
C ARG A 278 12.52 -11.79 -3.96
N LEU A 279 11.49 -11.80 -3.12
CA LEU A 279 11.54 -11.43 -1.71
C LEU A 279 11.67 -12.72 -0.90
N GLU A 280 12.72 -12.82 -0.09
CA GLU A 280 12.97 -13.94 0.82
C GLU A 280 13.86 -13.48 1.99
N GLY A 281 13.92 -14.28 3.06
CA GLY A 281 14.72 -13.98 4.25
C GLY A 281 13.88 -13.89 5.52
N SER A 282 14.06 -12.82 6.30
CA SER A 282 13.36 -12.63 7.57
C SER A 282 11.86 -12.46 7.37
N THR A 283 11.08 -13.10 8.23
CA THR A 283 9.61 -12.98 8.29
C THR A 283 9.15 -11.86 9.23
N ASP A 284 10.07 -11.22 9.95
CA ASP A 284 9.79 -10.06 10.78
C ASP A 284 9.42 -8.86 9.89
N PRO A 285 8.20 -8.30 10.01
CA PRO A 285 7.76 -7.17 9.19
C PRO A 285 8.57 -5.88 9.44
N THR A 286 9.34 -5.82 10.53
CA THR A 286 10.20 -4.68 10.87
C THR A 286 11.67 -4.90 10.45
N ALA A 287 11.99 -6.05 9.86
CA ALA A 287 13.34 -6.33 9.40
C ALA A 287 13.79 -5.34 8.31
N PRO A 288 15.07 -4.92 8.31
CA PRO A 288 15.58 -4.07 7.26
C PRO A 288 15.55 -4.80 5.90
N VAL A 289 15.18 -4.07 4.85
CA VAL A 289 15.19 -4.57 3.48
C VAL A 289 16.54 -4.27 2.85
N ILE A 290 17.17 -5.29 2.27
CA ILE A 290 18.39 -5.17 1.46
C ILE A 290 18.02 -5.46 0.01
N VAL A 291 18.32 -4.51 -0.89
CA VAL A 291 18.10 -4.70 -2.33
C VAL A 291 19.37 -5.27 -2.95
N LEU A 292 19.26 -6.47 -3.51
CA LEU A 292 20.36 -7.15 -4.19
C LEU A 292 20.07 -7.19 -5.70
N SER A 293 20.99 -6.65 -6.49
CA SER A 293 20.86 -6.59 -7.95
C SER A 293 21.78 -7.64 -8.59
N ASN A 294 21.18 -8.54 -9.36
CA ASN A 294 21.91 -9.58 -10.06
C ASN A 294 22.68 -9.00 -11.25
N SER A 295 23.91 -9.46 -11.44
CA SER A 295 24.63 -9.28 -12.71
C SER A 295 24.02 -10.13 -13.82
N ILE A 296 24.35 -9.83 -15.07
CA ILE A 296 23.90 -10.64 -16.22
C ILE A 296 24.43 -12.08 -16.05
N LEU A 297 23.62 -13.09 -16.40
CA LEU A 297 23.92 -14.53 -16.36
C LEU A 297 23.91 -15.22 -14.97
N VAL A 298 23.29 -14.62 -13.95
CA VAL A 298 23.12 -15.30 -12.64
C VAL A 298 21.65 -15.33 -12.22
N ASP A 299 21.26 -16.37 -11.49
CA ASP A 299 19.95 -16.47 -10.85
C ASP A 299 20.00 -16.00 -9.38
N TRP A 300 18.86 -16.05 -8.69
CA TRP A 300 18.71 -15.58 -7.30
C TRP A 300 19.66 -16.29 -6.30
N SER A 301 20.11 -17.51 -6.61
CA SER A 301 20.92 -18.34 -5.71
C SER A 301 22.31 -17.78 -5.41
N ILE A 302 22.81 -16.84 -6.22
CA ILE A 302 24.10 -16.17 -5.98
C ILE A 302 24.17 -15.51 -4.59
N TRP A 303 23.02 -15.08 -4.05
CA TRP A 303 22.92 -14.45 -2.73
C TRP A 303 22.62 -15.42 -1.59
N GLY A 304 22.43 -16.71 -1.86
CA GLY A 304 21.97 -17.68 -0.87
C GLY A 304 22.88 -17.76 0.37
N ARG A 305 24.20 -17.63 0.19
CA ARG A 305 25.17 -17.60 1.31
C ARG A 305 25.07 -16.35 2.17
N VAL A 306 24.65 -15.22 1.60
CA VAL A 306 24.47 -13.95 2.32
C VAL A 306 23.17 -14.00 3.12
N LEU A 307 22.10 -14.52 2.52
CA LEU A 307 20.76 -14.57 3.13
C LEU A 307 20.65 -15.60 4.26
N TRP A 308 21.33 -16.73 4.13
CA TRP A 308 21.18 -17.88 5.04
C TRP A 308 22.48 -18.20 5.79
N MET A 309 23.34 -17.21 5.97
CA MET A 309 24.58 -17.38 6.72
C MET A 309 24.22 -17.83 8.15
N PRO A 310 24.75 -18.95 8.67
CA PRO A 310 24.57 -19.31 10.06
C PRO A 310 25.08 -18.14 10.91
N SER A 311 24.26 -17.65 11.84
CA SER A 311 24.67 -16.61 12.77
C SER A 311 25.97 -17.05 13.43
N TYR A 312 27.10 -16.41 13.08
CA TYR A 312 28.29 -16.54 13.88
C TYR A 312 27.92 -16.07 15.29
N PRO A 313 28.21 -16.83 16.36
CA PRO A 313 27.98 -16.34 17.70
C PRO A 313 28.71 -15.01 17.84
N THR A 314 27.96 -13.96 18.20
CA THR A 314 28.54 -12.68 18.58
C THR A 314 29.64 -12.98 19.61
N PRO A 315 30.89 -12.57 19.38
CA PRO A 315 31.93 -12.81 20.36
C PRO A 315 31.49 -12.07 21.62
N LYS A 316 31.24 -12.82 22.69
CA LYS A 316 31.07 -12.25 24.02
C LYS A 316 32.26 -11.33 24.23
N THR A 317 32.01 -10.04 24.38
CA THR A 317 33.03 -9.06 24.74
C THR A 317 33.63 -9.46 26.08
N LYS A 318 34.72 -10.24 26.03
CA LYS A 318 35.66 -10.32 27.14
C LYS A 318 36.55 -9.09 27.01
N THR A 319 36.37 -8.16 27.93
CA THR A 319 37.29 -7.05 28.17
C THR A 319 38.64 -7.63 28.57
N THR A 320 39.54 -7.82 27.61
CA THR A 320 40.98 -7.94 27.83
C THR A 320 41.69 -7.42 26.60
N GLY A 321 42.54 -6.42 26.80
CA GLY A 321 43.05 -5.57 25.75
C GLY A 321 44.04 -6.18 24.77
N SER A 322 44.38 -5.32 23.81
CA SER A 322 45.62 -5.27 23.03
C SER A 322 45.76 -6.19 21.80
N TYR A 323 45.98 -5.50 20.67
CA TYR A 323 46.45 -5.88 19.33
C TYR A 323 45.46 -6.16 18.17
N ALA A 324 45.53 -5.22 17.22
CA ALA A 324 45.63 -5.38 15.76
C ALA A 324 44.37 -5.70 14.93
N THR A 325 43.88 -4.62 14.31
CA THR A 325 43.40 -4.52 12.91
C THR A 325 43.80 -5.66 11.97
N SER A 326 42.83 -6.26 11.28
CA SER A 326 42.67 -6.10 9.81
C SER A 326 41.49 -6.94 9.28
N HIS A 327 40.92 -6.49 8.14
CA HIS A 327 39.97 -7.17 7.26
C HIS A 327 38.46 -7.09 7.60
N ALA A 328 37.88 -5.91 7.32
CA ALA A 328 36.49 -5.81 6.86
C ALA A 328 36.34 -4.62 5.90
N ALA A 329 36.39 -4.89 4.60
CA ALA A 329 35.99 -3.94 3.58
C ALA A 329 35.49 -4.71 2.35
N ALA A 330 34.19 -4.97 2.29
CA ALA A 330 33.47 -5.27 1.07
C ALA A 330 32.20 -4.42 1.05
N ALA A 331 32.07 -3.64 -0.01
CA ALA A 331 31.19 -2.49 -0.18
C ALA A 331 29.71 -2.74 0.11
N ALA A 332 29.17 -1.99 1.08
CA ALA A 332 27.76 -1.62 1.13
C ALA A 332 27.69 -0.10 0.92
N THR A 333 27.35 0.33 -0.29
CA THR A 333 27.15 1.75 -0.58
C THR A 333 25.76 2.15 -0.08
N ALA A 334 25.69 2.74 1.11
CA ALA A 334 24.49 3.40 1.59
C ALA A 334 24.24 4.65 0.73
N VAL A 335 23.16 4.65 -0.04
CA VAL A 335 22.72 5.85 -0.78
C VAL A 335 22.12 6.83 0.21
N ARG A 336 22.88 7.89 0.56
CA ARG A 336 22.35 9.10 1.19
C ARG A 336 21.92 10.07 0.09
N HIS A 337 20.68 10.55 0.14
CA HIS A 337 20.19 11.63 -0.71
C HIS A 337 20.93 12.95 -0.40
N PRO A 338 21.44 13.69 -1.41
CA PRO A 338 21.80 15.09 -1.25
C PRO A 338 20.65 16.02 -1.69
N SER A 339 20.35 17.02 -0.86
CA SER A 339 19.49 18.16 -1.19
C SER A 339 20.08 19.04 -2.31
N PRO A 340 19.26 19.81 -3.06
CA PRO A 340 19.72 20.52 -4.26
C PRO A 340 20.14 21.96 -3.95
N SER A 341 21.45 22.21 -3.94
CA SER A 341 22.12 23.49 -4.27
C SER A 341 23.62 23.16 -4.20
N THR A 342 24.50 23.41 -5.17
CA THR A 342 24.83 24.67 -5.83
C THR A 342 25.81 24.33 -6.99
N SER A 343 25.74 25.07 -8.11
CA SER A 343 26.77 25.34 -9.14
C SER A 343 27.85 24.28 -9.49
N TRP A 344 27.85 23.84 -10.75
CA TRP A 344 28.94 23.10 -11.41
C TRP A 344 30.09 24.04 -11.86
N PRO A 345 31.37 23.63 -11.74
CA PRO A 345 32.45 24.16 -12.56
C PRO A 345 32.79 23.22 -13.74
N ARG A 346 32.99 23.84 -14.91
CA ARG A 346 33.52 23.24 -16.14
C ARG A 346 34.99 22.84 -15.95
N THR A 347 35.39 21.67 -16.47
CA THR A 347 36.78 21.44 -16.91
C THR A 347 36.87 20.50 -18.13
N SER A 348 37.30 21.12 -19.23
CA SER A 348 38.21 20.69 -20.30
C SER A 348 38.31 19.22 -20.73
N SER A 349 37.96 19.05 -22.00
CA SER A 349 38.45 18.11 -23.00
C SER A 349 39.96 17.82 -22.96
N ARG A 350 40.33 16.54 -23.10
CA ARG A 350 41.58 16.13 -23.76
C ARG A 350 41.35 14.98 -24.74
N CYS A 351 41.78 15.28 -25.95
CA CYS A 351 41.79 14.47 -27.16
C CYS A 351 42.86 13.38 -27.05
N TRP A 352 42.60 12.19 -27.59
CA TRP A 352 43.64 11.24 -27.98
C TRP A 352 43.48 10.91 -29.47
N THR A 353 44.52 11.25 -30.21
CA THR A 353 44.66 11.13 -31.66
C THR A 353 45.07 9.72 -32.07
N ARG A 354 44.59 9.32 -33.26
CA ARG A 354 44.97 8.11 -33.99
C ARG A 354 46.41 8.17 -34.49
N SER A 355 47.08 7.02 -34.56
CA SER A 355 48.15 6.73 -35.52
C SER A 355 47.79 5.50 -36.35
N ALA A 356 47.71 5.67 -37.67
CA ALA A 356 47.48 4.63 -38.65
C ALA A 356 48.80 4.25 -39.34
N SER A 357 49.04 2.96 -39.58
CA SER A 357 50.01 2.48 -40.56
C SER A 357 49.28 1.84 -41.74
N ARG A 358 49.45 2.43 -42.92
CA ARG A 358 49.02 1.95 -44.24
C ARG A 358 49.82 0.71 -44.68
N ARG A 359 49.16 -0.25 -45.34
CA ARG A 359 49.67 -0.89 -46.56
C ARG A 359 48.55 -1.04 -47.61
N ARG A 360 48.98 -0.85 -48.87
CA ARG A 360 48.29 -0.75 -50.19
C ARG A 360 47.51 -2.04 -50.56
N ARG A 361 46.28 -1.96 -51.10
CA ARG A 361 45.80 -1.75 -52.52
C ARG A 361 46.00 -2.94 -53.49
N SER A 362 44.88 -3.51 -53.95
CA SER A 362 44.52 -3.93 -55.33
C SER A 362 43.10 -4.55 -55.31
N SER A 363 42.01 -3.87 -55.72
CA SER A 363 41.46 -3.65 -57.09
C SER A 363 40.76 -4.87 -57.74
N GLY A 364 39.47 -4.68 -58.07
CA GLY A 364 38.62 -5.50 -58.96
C GLY A 364 37.17 -5.60 -58.41
N SER A 365 36.20 -4.75 -58.80
CA SER A 365 35.24 -4.90 -59.93
C SER A 365 34.59 -6.31 -59.97
N ALA A 366 33.28 -6.54 -60.10
CA ALA A 366 32.18 -5.77 -60.65
C ALA A 366 30.82 -6.35 -60.20
N SER A 367 29.77 -5.65 -60.65
CA SER A 367 28.32 -5.85 -60.57
C SER A 367 27.75 -7.22 -60.99
N ALA A 368 26.51 -7.48 -60.52
CA ALA A 368 25.36 -8.07 -61.22
C ALA A 368 24.89 -9.45 -60.73
N ALA A 369 23.75 -9.47 -60.01
CA ALA A 369 22.47 -10.10 -60.39
C ALA A 369 21.56 -10.17 -59.15
#